data_AF-A0A160T5Y7-F1
#
_entry.id   AF-A0A160T5Y7-F1
#
_cell.length_a   1.000
_cell.length_b   1.000
_cell.length_c   1.000
_cell.angle_alpha   90.00
_cell.angle_beta   90.00
_cell.angle_gamma   90.00
#
_symmetry.space_group_name_H-M   'P 1'
#
loop_
_entity.id
_entity.type
_entity.pdbx_description
1 polymer ?
#
loop_
_entity_poly.entity_id
_entity_poly.type
_entity_poly.pdbx_seq_one_letter_code
_entity_poly.pdbx_strand_id
1 'polypeptide(L)'
;MKTSILKLTILLLALLAAAGCRGSGPGGDETRPTPISEAPPAEGGGSADEGGGVGQSIPLRLWLPQDETAHAALQAAADAYTAANPGVAVTIETIDPAAYDQTVRDALGAGTAADVVALSPAAVCGLVGQLAAAPEGIVAAAGAIDPATLAPFQCNGVLYGLPIAAAPGGLTVKATAAAPGVAWDFVRFVATN
;
A
#
# COMPACT_ATOMS: atom_id res chain seq x y z
N MET A 1 3.36 52.34 -10.10
CA MET A 1 2.02 52.86 -9.72
C MET A 1 1.53 52.05 -8.53
N LYS A 2 1.18 52.72 -7.45
CA LYS A 2 0.70 52.18 -6.16
C LYS A 2 -0.83 52.22 -6.11
N THR A 3 -1.40 51.57 -5.08
CA THR A 3 -2.82 51.55 -4.62
C THR A 3 -3.66 50.39 -5.18
N SER A 4 -4.54 49.72 -4.44
CA SER A 4 -4.87 49.80 -3.01
C SER A 4 -5.66 48.55 -2.57
N ILE A 5 -5.59 48.31 -1.27
CA ILE A 5 -6.35 47.42 -0.40
C ILE A 5 -7.87 47.64 -0.51
N LEU A 6 -8.67 46.56 -0.47
CA LEU A 6 -10.00 46.60 0.15
C LEU A 6 -10.40 45.21 0.71
N LYS A 7 -10.49 45.11 2.04
CA LYS A 7 -11.13 44.02 2.81
C LYS A 7 -12.55 44.44 3.18
N LEU A 8 -13.56 43.58 3.01
CA LEU A 8 -14.88 43.60 3.68
C LEU A 8 -15.64 42.32 3.25
N THR A 9 -15.70 41.19 3.97
CA THR A 9 -16.43 40.82 5.21
C THR A 9 -17.94 41.10 5.17
N ILE A 10 -18.78 40.03 5.13
CA ILE A 10 -20.20 39.82 5.58
C ILE A 10 -20.51 38.36 5.13
N LEU A 11 -20.73 37.29 5.91
CA LEU A 11 -21.46 36.95 7.16
C LEU A 11 -23.00 37.03 7.08
N LEU A 12 -23.69 35.87 6.89
CA LEU A 12 -24.95 35.45 7.58
C LEU A 12 -25.41 34.05 7.07
N LEU A 13 -25.35 32.97 7.87
CA LEU A 13 -26.38 32.42 8.80
C LEU A 13 -27.61 31.81 8.07
N ALA A 14 -27.83 30.49 8.01
CA ALA A 14 -28.21 29.47 9.02
C ALA A 14 -29.74 29.24 9.17
N LEU A 15 -30.09 28.06 9.73
CA LEU A 15 -31.40 27.47 10.10
C LEU A 15 -32.02 26.49 9.06
N LEU A 16 -32.20 25.18 9.26
CA LEU A 16 -32.55 24.27 10.39
C LEU A 16 -34.06 24.15 10.67
N ALA A 17 -34.66 22.96 10.42
CA ALA A 17 -35.87 22.48 11.11
C ALA A 17 -36.07 20.96 10.97
N ALA A 18 -36.37 20.32 12.10
CA ALA A 18 -36.75 18.91 12.30
C ALA A 18 -38.19 18.82 12.85
N ALA A 19 -38.72 17.58 12.98
CA ALA A 19 -40.02 17.11 13.51
C ALA A 19 -41.09 16.79 12.43
N GLY A 20 -41.88 15.71 12.46
CA GLY A 20 -42.13 14.62 13.41
C GLY A 20 -43.38 13.80 12.99
N CYS A 21 -43.84 12.89 13.89
CA CYS A 21 -45.07 12.05 13.92
C CYS A 21 -44.98 10.63 13.31
N ARG A 22 -44.91 9.53 14.09
CA ARG A 22 -45.93 8.87 14.96
C ARG A 22 -47.25 8.54 14.23
N GLY A 23 -47.49 7.25 14.00
CA GLY A 23 -48.79 6.68 13.62
C GLY A 23 -49.11 5.46 14.49
N SER A 24 -50.27 5.48 15.15
CA SER A 24 -50.91 4.39 15.89
C SER A 24 -52.31 4.18 15.31
N GLY A 25 -52.77 2.93 15.20
CA GLY A 25 -54.16 2.57 14.87
C GLY A 25 -54.48 1.09 15.19
N PRO A 26 -55.75 0.72 15.47
CA PRO A 26 -56.12 -0.33 16.45
C PRO A 26 -57.02 -1.49 15.94
N GLY A 27 -57.23 -2.49 16.81
CA GLY A 27 -58.33 -3.49 16.78
C GLY A 27 -57.91 -4.88 16.29
N GLY A 28 -58.29 -6.02 16.87
CA GLY A 28 -59.11 -6.44 18.02
C GLY A 28 -58.74 -7.92 18.34
N ASP A 29 -58.72 -8.33 19.61
CA ASP A 29 -59.73 -9.17 20.30
C ASP A 29 -59.38 -10.68 20.34
N GLU A 30 -59.83 -11.35 21.41
CA GLU A 30 -59.88 -12.80 21.70
C GLU A 30 -58.72 -13.54 22.44
N THR A 31 -58.77 -13.45 23.78
CA THR A 31 -58.83 -14.53 24.82
C THR A 31 -58.21 -15.95 24.65
N ARG A 32 -57.24 -16.31 25.54
CA ARG A 32 -57.17 -17.47 26.53
C ARG A 32 -55.72 -18.00 26.80
N PRO A 33 -55.43 -18.78 27.89
CA PRO A 33 -54.22 -18.65 28.70
C PRO A 33 -53.27 -19.89 28.83
N THR A 34 -51.98 -19.61 29.13
CA THR A 34 -50.91 -20.41 29.80
C THR A 34 -50.43 -21.75 29.19
N PRO A 35 -49.21 -22.27 29.52
CA PRO A 35 -47.93 -21.67 29.94
C PRO A 35 -46.70 -22.26 29.18
N ILE A 36 -45.48 -21.97 29.68
CA ILE A 36 -44.15 -22.61 29.47
C ILE A 36 -43.44 -22.51 28.10
N SER A 37 -42.38 -21.71 28.03
CA SER A 37 -41.01 -22.25 27.97
C SER A 37 -39.99 -21.11 28.10
N GLU A 38 -39.13 -21.25 29.11
CA GLU A 38 -38.00 -20.39 29.41
C GLU A 38 -36.88 -20.66 28.39
N ALA A 39 -36.48 -19.65 27.62
CA ALA A 39 -35.27 -19.69 26.81
C ALA A 39 -34.14 -18.99 27.58
N PRO A 40 -32.95 -19.60 27.72
CA PRO A 40 -31.88 -19.04 28.54
C PRO A 40 -31.24 -17.81 27.88
N PRO A 41 -30.54 -16.97 28.68
CA PRO A 41 -29.87 -15.78 28.17
C PRO A 41 -28.65 -16.16 27.34
N ALA A 42 -28.48 -15.53 26.18
CA ALA A 42 -27.22 -15.53 25.45
C ALA A 42 -26.25 -14.57 26.16
N GLU A 43 -25.48 -15.10 27.10
CA GLU A 43 -24.12 -14.58 27.39
C GLU A 43 -23.25 -14.95 26.16
N GLY A 44 -22.38 -14.10 25.60
CA GLY A 44 -21.48 -13.18 26.28
C GLY A 44 -20.05 -13.72 26.09
N GLY A 45 -19.30 -13.08 25.19
CA GLY A 45 -17.83 -13.06 25.23
C GLY A 45 -17.09 -14.25 24.61
N GLY A 46 -16.16 -13.94 23.71
CA GLY A 46 -15.16 -14.90 23.25
C GLY A 46 -14.44 -14.48 21.99
N SER A 47 -13.61 -13.44 22.07
CA SER A 47 -12.50 -13.29 21.14
C SER A 47 -11.55 -14.47 21.31
N ALA A 48 -11.36 -15.22 20.23
CA ALA A 48 -10.08 -15.78 19.84
C ALA A 48 -10.17 -15.93 18.32
N ASP A 49 -9.62 -14.96 17.57
CA ASP A 49 -9.27 -15.26 16.18
C ASP A 49 -8.10 -16.22 16.26
N GLU A 50 -8.45 -17.48 16.00
CA GLU A 50 -7.58 -18.62 16.04
C GLU A 50 -6.64 -18.59 14.83
N GLY A 51 -5.35 -18.83 15.08
CA GLY A 51 -4.53 -19.49 14.07
C GLY A 51 -3.66 -18.59 13.20
N GLY A 52 -2.74 -17.84 13.82
CA GLY A 52 -1.44 -17.60 13.21
C GLY A 52 -0.68 -18.92 13.07
N GLY A 53 -1.06 -19.72 12.06
CA GLY A 53 -0.47 -21.01 11.77
C GLY A 53 1.02 -20.88 11.45
N VAL A 54 1.81 -21.82 11.95
CA VAL A 54 3.15 -22.09 11.43
C VAL A 54 3.07 -22.27 9.89
N GLY A 55 3.73 -21.40 9.13
CA GLY A 55 4.00 -21.65 7.70
C GLY A 55 3.19 -20.91 6.62
N GLN A 56 2.55 -19.77 6.90
CA GLN A 56 2.01 -18.92 5.82
C GLN A 56 3.13 -18.04 5.23
N SER A 57 3.59 -18.37 4.02
CA SER A 57 4.59 -17.58 3.28
C SER A 57 4.02 -16.24 2.86
N ILE A 58 4.78 -15.16 3.05
CA ILE A 58 4.45 -13.82 2.56
C ILE A 58 4.76 -13.78 1.05
N PRO A 59 3.77 -13.65 0.16
CA PRO A 59 4.03 -13.50 -1.27
C PRO A 59 4.48 -12.06 -1.55
N LEU A 60 5.56 -11.90 -2.31
CA LEU A 60 6.04 -10.62 -2.81
C LEU A 60 6.12 -10.68 -4.33
N ARG A 61 5.47 -9.76 -5.02
CA ARG A 61 5.57 -9.65 -6.49
C ARG A 61 6.51 -8.51 -6.87
N LEU A 62 7.34 -8.77 -7.88
CA LEU A 62 8.20 -7.81 -8.54
C LEU A 62 7.81 -7.71 -10.02
N TRP A 63 7.53 -6.50 -10.51
CA TRP A 63 7.36 -6.27 -11.94
C TRP A 63 8.58 -5.62 -12.57
N LEU A 64 9.02 -6.16 -13.72
CA LEU A 64 10.13 -5.65 -14.54
C LEU A 64 9.72 -5.54 -16.02
N PRO A 65 10.31 -4.64 -16.81
CA PRO A 65 10.19 -4.79 -18.26
C PRO A 65 10.93 -6.06 -18.67
N GLN A 66 10.46 -6.70 -19.74
CA GLN A 66 11.07 -7.92 -20.24
C GLN A 66 12.50 -7.66 -20.72
N ASP A 67 13.47 -8.11 -19.92
CA ASP A 67 14.89 -8.14 -20.22
C ASP A 67 15.48 -9.37 -19.53
N GLU A 68 16.07 -10.28 -20.32
CA GLU A 68 16.55 -11.57 -19.83
C GLU A 68 17.70 -11.43 -18.84
N THR A 69 18.55 -10.41 -19.00
CA THR A 69 19.72 -10.21 -18.13
C THR A 69 19.29 -9.68 -16.77
N ALA A 70 18.43 -8.66 -16.76
CA ALA A 70 17.81 -8.10 -15.58
C ALA A 70 17.01 -9.16 -14.82
N HIS A 71 16.19 -9.93 -15.55
CA HIS A 71 15.40 -11.01 -14.97
C HIS A 71 16.28 -12.06 -14.32
N ALA A 72 17.32 -12.58 -15.01
CA ALA A 72 18.19 -13.59 -14.44
C ALA A 72 18.94 -13.10 -13.19
N ALA A 73 19.44 -11.86 -13.21
CA ALA A 73 20.13 -11.27 -12.07
C ALA A 73 19.19 -11.08 -10.87
N LEU A 74 17.98 -10.57 -11.09
CA LEU A 74 17.01 -10.36 -10.03
C LEU A 74 16.40 -11.68 -9.53
N GLN A 75 16.27 -12.69 -10.39
CA GLN A 75 15.83 -14.02 -9.97
C GLN A 75 16.87 -14.65 -9.04
N ALA A 76 18.16 -14.56 -9.35
CA ALA A 76 19.21 -15.05 -8.46
C ALA A 76 19.18 -14.33 -7.09
N ALA A 77 18.96 -13.02 -7.07
CA ALA A 77 18.80 -12.26 -5.83
C ALA A 77 17.52 -12.64 -5.06
N ALA A 78 16.40 -12.88 -5.75
CA ALA A 78 15.15 -13.35 -5.18
C ALA A 78 15.29 -14.75 -4.55
N ASP A 79 16.00 -15.66 -5.21
CA ASP A 79 16.28 -17.00 -4.71
C ASP A 79 17.16 -16.93 -3.44
N ALA A 80 18.23 -16.13 -3.47
CA ALA A 80 19.11 -15.92 -2.33
C ALA A 80 18.36 -15.30 -1.13
N TYR A 81 17.50 -14.31 -1.40
CA TYR A 81 16.67 -13.69 -0.38
C TYR A 81 15.68 -14.68 0.23
N THR A 82 15.01 -15.48 -0.60
CA THR A 82 14.05 -16.51 -0.16
C THR A 82 14.75 -17.61 0.66
N ALA A 83 15.96 -18.01 0.28
CA ALA A 83 16.76 -18.97 1.04
C ALA A 83 17.15 -18.43 2.43
N ALA A 84 17.47 -17.13 2.52
CA ALA A 84 17.74 -16.46 3.80
C ALA A 84 16.46 -16.17 4.61
N ASN A 85 15.31 -16.09 3.95
CA ASN A 85 14.02 -15.73 4.54
C ASN A 85 12.94 -16.75 4.12
N PRO A 86 12.93 -17.97 4.69
CA PRO A 86 12.04 -19.05 4.25
C PRO A 86 10.53 -18.78 4.46
N GLY A 87 10.18 -17.68 5.13
CA GLY A 87 8.80 -17.19 5.27
C GLY A 87 8.36 -16.22 4.16
N VAL A 88 9.18 -15.97 3.14
CA VAL A 88 8.89 -15.06 2.03
C VAL A 88 9.04 -15.79 0.71
N ALA A 89 8.12 -15.57 -0.22
CA ALA A 89 8.20 -16.09 -1.58
C ALA A 89 8.17 -14.92 -2.56
N VAL A 90 9.23 -14.75 -3.35
CA VAL A 90 9.33 -13.67 -4.33
C VAL A 90 9.04 -14.21 -5.73
N THR A 91 8.09 -13.57 -6.42
CA THR A 91 7.76 -13.86 -7.82
C THR A 91 8.11 -12.66 -8.69
N ILE A 92 8.89 -12.90 -9.75
CA ILE A 92 9.24 -11.89 -10.74
C ILE A 92 8.34 -12.07 -11.97
N GLU A 93 7.68 -11.00 -12.39
CA GLU A 93 6.84 -10.97 -13.57
C GLU A 93 7.40 -9.92 -14.54
N THR A 94 7.56 -10.30 -15.80
CA THR A 94 7.99 -9.38 -16.85
C THR A 94 6.82 -8.89 -17.68
N ILE A 95 6.82 -7.61 -18.02
CA ILE A 95 5.82 -6.98 -18.90
C ILE A 95 6.53 -6.51 -20.18
N ASP A 96 5.79 -6.46 -21.29
CA ASP A 96 6.31 -5.94 -22.56
C ASP A 96 6.98 -4.57 -22.38
N PRO A 97 8.24 -4.38 -22.83
CA PRO A 97 8.98 -3.15 -22.57
C PRO A 97 8.32 -1.89 -23.12
N ALA A 98 7.59 -1.98 -24.23
CA ALA A 98 6.92 -0.83 -24.83
C ALA A 98 5.65 -0.42 -24.05
N ALA A 99 5.04 -1.36 -23.34
CA ALA A 99 3.87 -1.10 -22.48
C ALA A 99 4.23 -0.80 -21.01
N TYR A 100 5.41 -1.22 -20.55
CA TYR A 100 5.80 -1.28 -19.14
C TYR A 100 5.44 -0.01 -18.36
N ASP A 101 5.97 1.14 -18.79
CA ASP A 101 5.84 2.41 -18.09
C ASP A 101 4.37 2.84 -17.93
N GLN A 102 3.55 2.62 -18.97
CA GLN A 102 2.12 2.96 -18.90
C GLN A 102 1.38 1.98 -17.98
N THR A 103 1.64 0.68 -18.13
CA THR A 103 1.02 -0.36 -17.29
C THR A 103 1.32 -0.16 -15.81
N VAL A 104 2.58 0.14 -15.45
CA VAL A 104 2.97 0.37 -14.05
C VAL A 104 2.30 1.62 -13.50
N ARG A 105 2.27 2.74 -14.24
CA ARG A 105 1.58 3.97 -13.79
C ARG A 105 0.10 3.74 -13.52
N ASP A 106 -0.60 3.11 -14.47
CA ASP A 106 -2.03 2.84 -14.34
C ASP A 106 -2.32 1.89 -13.17
N ALA A 107 -1.52 0.83 -13.03
CA ALA A 107 -1.68 -0.15 -11.96
C ALA A 107 -1.32 0.42 -10.58
N LEU A 108 -0.33 1.32 -10.48
CA LEU A 108 -0.03 2.05 -9.25
C LEU A 108 -1.18 2.99 -8.88
N GLY A 109 -1.73 3.73 -9.84
CA GLY A 109 -2.90 4.58 -9.65
C GLY A 109 -4.15 3.80 -9.21
N ALA A 110 -4.32 2.58 -9.71
CA ALA A 110 -5.41 1.67 -9.35
C ALA A 110 -5.13 0.83 -8.09
N GLY A 111 -3.90 0.84 -7.55
CA GLY A 111 -3.46 0.01 -6.43
C GLY A 111 -3.24 -1.48 -6.76
N THR A 112 -3.33 -1.87 -8.02
CA THR A 112 -3.25 -3.27 -8.51
C THR A 112 -1.86 -3.70 -8.97
N ALA A 113 -0.88 -2.78 -8.97
CA ALA A 113 0.51 -3.10 -9.29
C ALA A 113 1.08 -4.18 -8.35
N ALA A 114 2.21 -4.76 -8.75
CA ALA A 114 3.05 -5.56 -7.86
C ALA A 114 3.48 -4.77 -6.61
N ASP A 115 3.95 -5.50 -5.59
CA ASP A 115 4.42 -4.89 -4.34
C ASP A 115 5.69 -4.07 -4.58
N VAL A 116 6.55 -4.57 -5.46
CA VAL A 116 7.76 -3.90 -5.93
C VAL A 116 7.67 -3.71 -7.44
N VAL A 117 8.01 -2.50 -7.90
CA VAL A 117 8.06 -2.18 -9.34
C VAL A 117 9.37 -1.46 -9.66
N ALA A 118 9.95 -1.77 -10.81
CA ALA A 118 11.03 -0.98 -11.37
C ALA A 118 10.47 0.34 -11.91
N LEU A 119 11.15 1.45 -11.60
CA LEU A 119 10.82 2.76 -12.15
C LEU A 119 12.10 3.43 -12.63
N SER A 120 11.97 4.16 -13.75
CA SER A 120 13.00 5.09 -14.16
C SER A 120 13.12 6.20 -13.10
N PRO A 121 14.33 6.75 -12.89
CA PRO A 121 14.52 7.77 -11.85
C PRO A 121 13.66 9.03 -12.09
N ALA A 122 13.39 9.37 -13.35
CA ALA A 122 12.57 10.51 -13.73
C ALA A 122 11.08 10.34 -13.35
N ALA A 123 10.58 9.11 -13.21
CA ALA A 123 9.19 8.84 -12.91
C ALA A 123 8.87 8.92 -11.41
N VAL A 124 9.86 8.64 -10.53
CA VAL A 124 9.66 8.45 -9.09
C VAL A 124 8.93 9.62 -8.44
N CYS A 125 9.40 10.85 -8.64
CA CYS A 125 8.79 12.01 -7.99
C CYS A 125 7.38 12.35 -8.50
N GLY A 126 7.00 11.89 -9.69
CA GLY A 126 5.63 12.03 -10.20
C GLY A 126 4.64 11.03 -9.56
N LEU A 127 5.13 10.01 -8.85
CA LEU A 127 4.35 8.89 -8.35
C LEU A 127 4.40 8.73 -6.82
N VAL A 128 4.93 9.71 -6.09
CA VAL A 128 5.12 9.62 -4.62
C VAL A 128 3.82 9.37 -3.84
N GLY A 129 2.65 9.70 -4.40
CA GLY A 129 1.35 9.40 -3.78
C GLY A 129 0.96 7.92 -3.85
N GLN A 130 1.63 7.15 -4.72
CA GLN A 130 1.39 5.72 -4.96
C GLN A 130 2.56 4.85 -4.45
N LEU A 131 3.64 5.46 -3.99
CA LEU A 131 4.84 4.79 -3.49
C LEU A 131 4.93 4.89 -1.97
N ALA A 132 5.41 3.81 -1.34
CA ALA A 132 5.78 3.83 0.06
C ALA A 132 7.08 4.61 0.24
N ALA A 133 7.17 5.44 1.28
CA ALA A 133 8.45 6.01 1.69
C ALA A 133 9.36 4.91 2.27
N ALA A 134 10.66 5.02 2.03
CA ALA A 134 11.63 4.11 2.63
C ALA A 134 11.69 4.32 4.16
N PRO A 135 11.57 3.27 4.97
CA PRO A 135 11.70 3.38 6.42
C PRO A 135 13.14 3.74 6.83
N GLU A 136 13.31 4.25 8.05
CA GLU A 136 14.59 4.81 8.53
C GLU A 136 15.79 3.86 8.37
N GLY A 137 15.60 2.56 8.62
CA GLY A 137 16.66 1.56 8.43
C GLY A 137 17.12 1.42 6.99
N ILE A 138 16.22 1.61 6.02
CA ILE A 138 16.53 1.59 4.59
C ILE A 138 17.24 2.88 4.20
N VAL A 139 16.80 4.02 4.72
CA VAL A 139 17.46 5.32 4.52
C VAL A 139 18.90 5.28 5.06
N ALA A 140 19.10 4.72 6.24
CA ALA A 140 20.43 4.54 6.83
C ALA A 140 21.32 3.63 5.97
N ALA A 141 20.79 2.50 5.49
CA ALA A 141 21.53 1.59 4.60
C ALA A 141 21.87 2.25 3.26
N ALA A 142 20.98 3.08 2.70
CA ALA A 142 21.20 3.82 1.46
C ALA A 142 22.30 4.87 1.58
N GLY A 143 22.71 5.27 2.80
CA GLY A 143 23.82 6.20 3.02
C GLY A 143 25.18 5.73 2.52
N ALA A 144 25.32 4.43 2.19
CA ALA A 144 26.51 3.88 1.54
C ALA A 144 26.52 4.06 0.01
N ILE A 145 25.38 4.42 -0.59
CA ILE A 145 25.24 4.66 -2.03
C ILE A 145 25.73 6.07 -2.36
N ASP A 146 26.42 6.23 -3.49
CA ASP A 146 26.83 7.55 -3.97
C ASP A 146 25.62 8.53 -4.01
N PRO A 147 25.72 9.72 -3.39
CA PRO A 147 24.59 10.64 -3.29
C PRO A 147 24.03 11.10 -4.63
N ALA A 148 24.85 11.24 -5.68
CA ALA A 148 24.38 11.65 -7.00
C ALA A 148 23.56 10.53 -7.67
N THR A 149 23.90 9.28 -7.39
CA THR A 149 23.15 8.11 -7.86
C THR A 149 21.83 7.93 -7.10
N LEU A 150 21.80 8.26 -5.81
CA LEU A 150 20.61 8.13 -4.96
C LEU A 150 19.63 9.31 -5.11
N ALA A 151 20.13 10.52 -5.37
CA ALA A 151 19.33 11.75 -5.40
C ALA A 151 18.07 11.70 -6.28
N PRO A 152 18.07 11.07 -7.48
CA PRO A 152 16.87 10.95 -8.30
C PRO A 152 15.71 10.17 -7.68
N PHE A 153 15.99 9.36 -6.65
CA PHE A 153 14.98 8.58 -5.91
C PHE A 153 14.50 9.31 -4.64
N GLN A 154 15.01 10.52 -4.40
CA GLN A 154 14.62 11.37 -3.27
C GLN A 154 13.72 12.50 -3.75
N CYS A 155 12.55 12.62 -3.14
CA CYS A 155 11.56 13.64 -3.47
C CYS A 155 11.26 14.42 -2.20
N ASN A 156 11.58 15.72 -2.20
CA ASN A 156 11.46 16.60 -1.02
C ASN A 156 12.19 16.05 0.24
N GLY A 157 13.34 15.39 0.04
CA GLY A 157 14.14 14.81 1.12
C GLY A 157 13.65 13.45 1.62
N VAL A 158 12.59 12.88 1.03
CA VAL A 158 12.07 11.54 1.34
C VAL A 158 12.52 10.56 0.26
N LEU A 159 13.05 9.42 0.66
CA LEU A 159 13.51 8.36 -0.24
C LEU A 159 12.35 7.44 -0.65
N TYR A 160 12.18 7.21 -1.95
CA TYR A 160 11.08 6.39 -2.51
C TYR A 160 11.56 5.21 -3.37
N GLY A 161 12.87 5.03 -3.55
CA GLY A 161 13.43 3.89 -4.26
C GLY A 161 14.91 3.71 -3.99
N LEU A 162 15.44 2.54 -4.36
CA LEU A 162 16.88 2.30 -4.39
C LEU A 162 17.34 2.06 -5.83
N PRO A 163 18.46 2.66 -6.26
CA PRO A 163 19.06 2.35 -7.56
C PRO A 163 19.55 0.91 -7.57
N ILE A 164 19.14 0.13 -8.57
CA ILE A 164 19.54 -1.27 -8.74
C ILE A 164 20.20 -1.42 -10.10
N ALA A 165 21.47 -1.81 -10.14
CA ALA A 165 22.23 -1.90 -11.38
C ALA A 165 21.61 -2.87 -12.41
N ALA A 166 20.96 -3.94 -11.92
CA ALA A 166 20.30 -4.93 -12.75
C ALA A 166 18.88 -4.52 -13.19
N ALA A 167 18.27 -3.48 -12.61
CA ALA A 167 16.94 -3.03 -12.99
C ALA A 167 17.03 -1.76 -13.86
N PRO A 168 16.06 -1.52 -14.76
CA PRO A 168 15.99 -0.25 -15.48
C PRO A 168 15.62 0.87 -14.50
N GLY A 169 16.64 1.54 -13.97
CA GLY A 169 16.52 2.58 -12.96
C GLY A 169 16.71 2.03 -11.55
N GLY A 170 15.61 1.89 -10.82
CA GLY A 170 15.65 1.41 -9.44
C GLY A 170 14.35 0.73 -9.04
N LEU A 171 14.37 0.09 -7.88
CA LEU A 171 13.20 -0.58 -7.33
C LEU A 171 12.50 0.32 -6.31
N THR A 172 11.18 0.34 -6.40
CA THR A 172 10.28 1.11 -5.53
C THR A 172 9.21 0.21 -4.95
N VAL A 173 8.63 0.59 -3.81
CA VAL A 173 7.58 -0.18 -3.13
C VAL A 173 6.24 0.53 -3.30
N LYS A 174 5.20 -0.21 -3.69
CA LYS A 174 3.83 0.31 -3.77
C LYS A 174 3.33 0.70 -2.37
N ALA A 175 2.69 1.87 -2.25
CA ALA A 175 2.17 2.38 -0.97
C ALA A 175 1.17 1.42 -0.29
N THR A 176 0.39 0.68 -1.09
CA THR A 176 -0.61 -0.28 -0.63
C THR A 176 -0.14 -1.73 -0.67
N ALA A 177 1.17 -1.98 -0.75
CA ALA A 177 1.71 -3.34 -0.63
C ALA A 177 1.25 -3.97 0.70
N ALA A 178 0.93 -5.27 0.70
CA ALA A 178 0.40 -5.94 1.89
C ALA A 178 1.46 -6.08 3.00
N ALA A 179 2.73 -6.18 2.62
CA ALA A 179 3.87 -6.31 3.52
C ALA A 179 5.00 -5.32 3.11
N PRO A 180 4.81 -4.00 3.25
CA PRO A 180 5.74 -3.00 2.72
C PRO A 180 7.11 -3.05 3.42
N GLY A 181 7.18 -3.48 4.68
CA GLY A 181 8.45 -3.70 5.37
C GLY A 181 9.28 -4.84 4.77
N VAL A 182 8.63 -5.94 4.39
CA VAL A 182 9.29 -7.08 3.72
C VAL A 182 9.69 -6.71 2.29
N ALA A 183 8.83 -5.96 1.58
CA ALA A 183 9.15 -5.43 0.26
C ALA A 183 10.39 -4.53 0.29
N TRP A 184 10.48 -3.63 1.27
CA TRP A 184 11.65 -2.78 1.47
C TRP A 184 12.90 -3.55 1.87
N ASP A 185 12.78 -4.57 2.71
CA ASP A 185 13.92 -5.42 3.08
C ASP A 185 14.46 -6.18 1.86
N PHE A 186 13.59 -6.72 1.01
CA PHE A 186 13.98 -7.31 -0.28
C PHE A 186 14.68 -6.30 -1.19
N VAL A 187 14.11 -5.09 -1.36
CA VAL A 187 14.73 -4.03 -2.18
C VAL A 187 16.11 -3.64 -1.67
N ARG A 188 16.30 -3.55 -0.34
CA ARG A 188 17.62 -3.34 0.27
C ARG A 188 18.55 -4.51 0.00
N PHE A 189 18.09 -5.74 0.17
CA PHE A 189 18.89 -6.94 -0.07
C PHE A 189 19.47 -6.95 -1.49
N VAL A 190 18.63 -6.65 -2.49
CA VAL A 190 19.03 -6.55 -3.90
C VAL A 190 20.02 -5.41 -4.14
N ALA A 191 19.89 -4.28 -3.43
CA ALA A 191 20.80 -3.14 -3.60
C ALA A 191 22.22 -3.40 -3.04
N THR A 192 22.40 -4.40 -2.18
CA THR A 192 23.65 -4.61 -1.43
C THR A 192 24.32 -5.96 -1.68
N ASN A 193 23.76 -6.82 -2.54
CA ASN A 193 24.29 -8.15 -2.87
C ASN A 193 24.32 -8.33 -4.39
#